data_AF-A0A3D0I3A4-F1
#
_entry.id   AF-A0A3D0I3A4-F1
#
_cell.length_a   1.000
_cell.length_b   1.000
_cell.length_c   1.000
_cell.angle_alpha   90.00
_cell.angle_beta   90.00
_cell.angle_gamma   90.00
#
_symmetry.space_group_name_H-M   'P 1'
#
loop_
_entity.id
_entity.type
_entity.pdbx_description
1 polymer ?
#
loop_
_entity_poly.entity_id
_entity_poly.type
_entity_poly.pdbx_seq_one_letter_code
_entity_poly.pdbx_strand_id
1 'polypeptide(L)'
;MTSNTRKSLEGLVAAEHRHLDALFGEILLDLRRGGEGAAAQDAFARLRDQLEAHLAREDRLYYPALRALRPAHREPIAAIVAAHDVFRSQLAQIESSLAIGAKDAALRAVELLASLFATHEVAEEQMLQKIDQEVVAEGMPSAG
;
A
#
# COMPACT_ATOMS: atom_id res chain seq x y z
N MET A 1 -6.23 -8.88 33.77
CA MET A 1 -6.74 -9.48 32.51
C MET A 1 -6.08 -8.76 31.36
N THR A 2 -4.93 -9.25 30.89
CA THR A 2 -4.24 -8.68 29.73
C THR A 2 -5.01 -9.10 28.49
N SER A 3 -5.82 -8.18 27.96
CA SER A 3 -6.38 -8.31 26.61
C SER A 3 -5.19 -8.39 25.66
N ASN A 4 -4.86 -9.60 25.23
CA ASN A 4 -3.85 -9.83 24.21
C ASN A 4 -4.52 -9.46 22.89
N THR A 5 -4.60 -8.16 22.61
CA THR A 5 -5.21 -7.65 21.37
C THR A 5 -4.35 -8.15 20.23
N ARG A 6 -4.74 -9.28 19.64
CA ARG A 6 -4.22 -9.74 18.35
C ARG A 6 -4.41 -8.56 17.40
N LYS A 7 -3.33 -7.99 16.88
CA LYS A 7 -3.43 -6.91 15.89
C LYS A 7 -4.30 -7.42 14.73
N SER A 8 -5.34 -6.65 14.39
CA SER A 8 -6.15 -6.88 13.20
C SER A 8 -5.27 -6.80 11.95
N LEU A 9 -5.70 -7.45 10.87
CA LEU A 9 -5.00 -7.35 9.60
C LEU A 9 -5.07 -5.91 9.08
N GLU A 10 -6.23 -5.26 9.19
CA GLU A 10 -6.42 -3.84 8.90
C GLU A 10 -5.39 -2.97 9.64
N GLY A 11 -5.19 -3.19 10.94
CA GLY A 11 -4.31 -2.35 11.74
C GLY A 11 -2.82 -2.55 11.42
N LEU A 12 -2.43 -3.70 10.87
CA LEU A 12 -1.09 -3.96 10.36
C LEU A 12 -0.88 -3.23 9.02
N VAL A 13 -1.81 -3.40 8.08
CA VAL A 13 -1.77 -2.77 6.75
C VAL A 13 -1.79 -1.25 6.87
N ALA A 14 -2.70 -0.68 7.67
CA ALA A 14 -2.77 0.77 7.90
C ALA A 14 -1.49 1.35 8.52
N ALA A 15 -0.73 0.55 9.29
CA ALA A 15 0.56 1.00 9.81
C ALA A 15 1.66 1.08 8.73
N GLU A 16 1.58 0.23 7.72
CA GLU A 16 2.49 0.21 6.58
C GLU A 16 2.16 1.33 5.60
N HIS A 17 0.88 1.58 5.35
CA HIS A 17 0.37 2.74 4.61
C HIS A 17 0.94 4.05 5.16
N ARG A 18 0.79 4.30 6.46
CA ARG A 18 1.39 5.49 7.10
C ARG A 18 2.90 5.60 6.94
N HIS A 19 3.60 4.47 6.84
CA HIS A 19 5.04 4.49 6.58
C HIS A 19 5.34 4.84 5.11
N LEU A 20 4.57 4.30 4.17
CA LEU A 20 4.69 4.60 2.75
C LEU A 20 4.32 6.05 2.45
N ASP A 21 3.28 6.60 3.09
CA ASP A 21 2.93 8.02 3.04
C ASP A 21 4.10 8.94 3.39
N ALA A 22 4.85 8.60 4.45
CA ALA A 22 6.02 9.35 4.86
C ALA A 22 7.10 9.31 3.77
N LEU A 23 7.34 8.14 3.17
CA LEU A 23 8.30 7.98 2.07
C LEU A 23 7.89 8.73 0.81
N PHE A 24 6.60 8.73 0.45
CA PHE A 24 6.06 9.58 -0.62
C PHE A 24 6.32 11.06 -0.32
N GLY A 25 6.06 11.50 0.91
CA GLY A 25 6.35 12.86 1.36
C GLY A 25 7.82 13.24 1.23
N GLU A 26 8.73 12.34 1.61
CA GLU A 26 10.19 12.54 1.50
C GLU A 26 10.62 12.76 0.05
N ILE A 27 10.27 11.86 -0.87
CA ILE A 27 10.68 11.98 -2.27
C ILE A 27 10.05 13.21 -2.95
N LEU A 28 8.77 13.50 -2.66
CA LEU A 28 8.09 14.68 -3.22
C LEU A 28 8.76 15.96 -2.76
N LEU A 29 9.14 16.04 -1.48
CA LEU A 29 9.85 17.19 -0.94
C LEU A 29 11.23 17.35 -1.58
N ASP A 30 11.98 16.26 -1.73
CA ASP A 30 13.30 16.28 -2.36
C ASP A 30 13.23 16.75 -3.82
N LEU A 31 12.37 16.13 -4.63
CA LEU A 31 12.16 16.51 -6.03
C LEU A 31 11.72 17.97 -6.16
N ARG A 32 10.79 18.45 -5.34
CA ARG A 32 10.33 19.86 -5.38
C ARG A 32 11.44 20.85 -5.04
N ARG A 33 12.40 20.47 -4.21
CA ARG A 33 13.53 21.33 -3.78
C ARG A 33 14.66 21.44 -4.78
N GLY A 34 14.65 20.65 -5.87
CA GLY A 34 15.85 20.55 -6.71
C GLY A 34 16.67 19.30 -6.48
N GLY A 35 16.16 18.31 -5.74
CA GLY A 35 16.81 17.02 -5.58
C GLY A 35 17.12 16.39 -6.94
N GLU A 36 18.39 16.08 -7.15
CA GLU A 36 18.93 15.53 -8.40
C GLU A 36 19.99 14.47 -8.07
N GLY A 37 20.25 13.60 -9.04
CA GLY A 37 21.28 12.59 -8.93
C GLY A 37 21.02 11.58 -7.80
N ALA A 38 22.08 11.24 -7.06
CA ALA A 38 22.08 10.13 -6.12
C ALA A 38 21.05 10.29 -4.99
N ALA A 39 20.83 11.50 -4.47
CA ALA A 39 19.91 11.71 -3.34
C ALA A 39 18.45 11.38 -3.70
N ALA A 40 17.97 11.85 -4.87
CA ALA A 40 16.63 11.56 -5.36
C ALA A 40 16.47 10.07 -5.71
N GLN A 41 17.52 9.46 -6.27
CA GLN A 41 17.57 8.02 -6.56
C GLN A 41 17.51 7.18 -5.28
N ASP A 42 18.23 7.57 -4.23
CA ASP A 42 18.23 6.87 -2.95
C ASP A 42 16.88 6.99 -2.23
N ALA A 43 16.27 8.19 -2.26
CA ALA A 43 14.92 8.39 -1.72
C ALA A 43 13.88 7.55 -2.47
N PHE A 44 13.97 7.51 -3.81
CA PHE A 44 13.13 6.67 -4.63
C PHE A 44 13.35 5.18 -4.39
N ALA A 45 14.60 4.72 -4.26
CA ALA A 45 14.91 3.33 -3.99
C ALA A 45 14.26 2.87 -2.67
N ARG A 46 14.30 3.70 -1.61
CA ARG A 46 13.62 3.39 -0.35
C ARG A 46 12.11 3.26 -0.52
N LEU A 47 11.47 4.20 -1.22
CA LEU A 47 10.03 4.13 -1.50
C LEU A 47 9.68 2.87 -2.29
N ARG A 48 10.40 2.60 -3.39
CA ARG A 48 10.19 1.44 -4.26
C ARG A 48 10.31 0.14 -3.47
N ASP A 49 11.39 -0.01 -2.72
CA ASP A 49 11.68 -1.26 -2.00
C ASP A 49 10.64 -1.52 -0.90
N GLN A 50 10.18 -0.48 -0.19
CA GLN A 50 9.12 -0.62 0.82
C GLN A 50 7.76 -0.89 0.18
N LEU A 51 7.40 -0.21 -0.91
CA LEU A 51 6.14 -0.44 -1.61
C LEU A 51 6.09 -1.86 -2.17
N GLU A 52 7.13 -2.33 -2.86
CA GLU A 52 7.19 -3.70 -3.35
C GLU A 52 7.12 -4.73 -2.22
N ALA A 53 7.77 -4.49 -1.08
CA ALA A 53 7.70 -5.38 0.07
C ALA A 53 6.29 -5.44 0.68
N HIS A 54 5.55 -4.34 0.65
CA HIS A 54 4.16 -4.27 1.07
C HIS A 54 3.24 -5.05 0.11
N LEU A 55 3.27 -4.72 -1.19
CA LEU A 55 2.47 -5.41 -2.22
C LEU A 55 2.76 -6.92 -2.25
N ALA A 56 4.02 -7.32 -2.08
CA ALA A 56 4.40 -8.73 -2.08
C ALA A 56 3.82 -9.51 -0.89
N ARG A 57 3.67 -8.88 0.28
CA ARG A 57 3.06 -9.54 1.46
C ARG A 57 1.57 -9.73 1.26
N GLU A 58 0.90 -8.74 0.70
CA GLU A 58 -0.51 -8.83 0.33
C GLU A 58 -0.78 -9.90 -0.73
N ASP A 59 -0.04 -9.83 -1.84
CA ASP A 59 -0.22 -10.71 -2.99
C ASP A 59 0.06 -12.18 -2.65
N ARG A 60 1.04 -12.44 -1.79
CA ARG A 60 1.52 -13.81 -1.51
C ARG A 60 0.97 -14.40 -0.22
N LEU A 61 0.59 -13.58 0.75
CA LEU A 61 0.18 -14.04 2.07
C LEU A 61 -1.25 -13.62 2.41
N TYR A 62 -1.53 -12.32 2.47
CA TYR A 62 -2.78 -11.83 3.05
C TYR A 62 -3.99 -12.15 2.17
N TYR A 63 -3.97 -11.73 0.91
CA TYR A 63 -5.10 -11.90 0.01
C TYR A 63 -5.37 -13.35 -0.40
N PRO A 64 -4.36 -14.22 -0.64
CA PRO A 64 -4.62 -15.65 -0.81
C PRO A 64 -5.35 -16.26 0.38
N ALA A 65 -4.92 -15.95 1.61
CA ALA A 65 -5.57 -16.45 2.82
C ALA A 65 -7.00 -15.93 2.97
N LEU A 66 -7.22 -14.63 2.77
CA LEU A 66 -8.55 -14.02 2.82
C LEU A 66 -9.50 -14.60 1.77
N ARG A 67 -9.07 -14.77 0.52
CA ARG A 67 -9.90 -15.37 -0.54
C ARG A 67 -10.31 -16.82 -0.26
N ALA A 68 -9.48 -17.56 0.47
CA ALA A 68 -9.78 -18.93 0.90
C ALA A 68 -10.75 -18.94 2.09
N LEU A 69 -10.51 -18.10 3.09
CA LEU A 69 -11.28 -18.07 4.34
C LEU A 69 -12.59 -17.30 4.23
N ARG A 70 -12.70 -16.36 3.29
CA ARG A 70 -13.83 -15.45 3.11
C ARG A 70 -14.19 -15.30 1.63
N PRO A 71 -14.84 -16.31 1.03
CA PRO A 71 -15.15 -16.31 -0.40
C PRO A 71 -16.01 -15.14 -0.89
N ALA A 72 -16.83 -14.55 -0.02
CA ALA A 72 -17.67 -13.39 -0.33
C ALA A 72 -16.86 -12.14 -0.75
N HIS A 73 -15.59 -12.06 -0.33
CA HIS A 73 -14.71 -10.91 -0.60
C HIS A 73 -13.77 -11.13 -1.79
N ARG A 74 -13.93 -12.22 -2.57
CA ARG A 74 -13.03 -12.52 -3.71
C ARG A 74 -12.96 -11.40 -4.74
N GLU A 75 -14.10 -10.84 -5.15
CA GLU A 75 -14.16 -9.78 -6.15
C GLU A 75 -13.58 -8.45 -5.62
N PRO A 76 -13.95 -7.95 -4.42
CA PRO A 76 -13.26 -6.81 -3.81
C PRO A 76 -11.74 -6.98 -3.73
N ILE A 77 -11.27 -8.15 -3.31
CA ILE A 77 -9.83 -8.44 -3.22
C ILE A 77 -9.18 -8.47 -4.61
N ALA A 78 -9.86 -9.00 -5.64
CA ALA A 78 -9.34 -9.00 -7.00
C ALA A 78 -9.15 -7.58 -7.55
N ALA A 79 -10.08 -6.67 -7.25
CA ALA A 79 -9.98 -5.26 -7.64
C ALA A 79 -8.78 -4.55 -6.97
N ILE A 80 -8.52 -4.84 -5.69
CA ILE A 80 -7.36 -4.30 -4.97
C ILE A 80 -6.05 -4.84 -5.56
N VAL A 81 -5.93 -6.15 -5.79
CA VAL A 81 -4.74 -6.75 -6.42
C VAL A 81 -4.47 -6.19 -7.82
N ALA A 82 -5.52 -5.95 -8.61
CA ALA A 82 -5.35 -5.38 -9.95
C ALA A 82 -4.71 -3.98 -9.94
N ALA A 83 -4.86 -3.20 -8.85
CA ALA A 83 -4.20 -1.91 -8.69
C ALA A 83 -2.68 -2.06 -8.53
N HIS A 84 -2.19 -3.18 -8.01
CA HIS A 84 -0.76 -3.39 -7.74
C HIS A 84 0.08 -3.35 -9.01
N ASP A 85 -0.43 -3.91 -10.12
CA ASP A 85 0.26 -3.87 -11.40
C ASP A 85 0.41 -2.44 -11.95
N VAL A 86 -0.58 -1.57 -11.67
CA VAL A 86 -0.49 -0.14 -11.99
C VAL A 86 0.62 0.51 -11.18
N PHE A 87 0.73 0.22 -9.88
CA PHE A 87 1.79 0.78 -9.04
C PHE A 87 3.18 0.36 -9.51
N ARG A 88 3.37 -0.91 -9.84
CA ARG A 88 4.66 -1.41 -10.38
C ARG A 88 5.03 -0.74 -11.70
N SER A 89 4.07 -0.52 -12.58
CA SER A 89 4.28 0.24 -13.82
C SER A 89 4.71 1.68 -13.53
N GLN A 90 4.08 2.35 -12.56
CA GLN A 90 4.44 3.72 -12.19
C GLN A 90 5.82 3.80 -11.53
N LEU A 91 6.19 2.83 -10.68
CA LEU A 91 7.55 2.73 -10.13
C LEU A 91 8.59 2.65 -11.24
N ALA A 92 8.39 1.78 -12.24
CA ALA A 92 9.30 1.67 -13.37
C ALA A 92 9.41 2.99 -14.18
N GLN A 93 8.29 3.72 -14.33
CA GLN A 93 8.28 5.01 -15.02
C GLN A 93 9.05 6.10 -14.25
N ILE A 94 8.92 6.12 -12.91
CA ILE A 94 9.68 7.03 -12.04
C ILE A 94 11.17 6.71 -12.13
N GLU A 95 11.54 5.43 -12.02
CA GLU A 95 12.93 4.97 -12.13
C GLU A 95 13.56 5.41 -13.46
N SER A 96 12.87 5.19 -14.58
CA SER A 96 13.34 5.63 -15.89
C SER A 96 13.49 7.14 -15.99
N SER A 97 12.58 7.92 -15.39
CA SER A 97 12.64 9.38 -15.42
C SER A 97 13.82 9.91 -14.61
N LEU A 98 14.08 9.32 -13.44
CA LEU A 98 15.24 9.66 -12.61
C LEU A 98 16.56 9.29 -13.29
N ALA A 99 16.62 8.14 -13.97
CA ALA A 99 17.83 7.67 -14.65
C ALA A 99 18.30 8.61 -15.77
N ILE A 100 17.37 9.30 -16.46
CA ILE A 100 17.69 10.26 -17.53
C ILE A 100 17.69 11.72 -17.06
N GLY A 101 17.54 11.98 -15.76
CA GLY A 101 17.47 13.34 -15.20
C GLY A 101 16.20 14.12 -15.58
N ALA A 102 15.13 13.44 -16.01
CA ALA A 102 13.85 14.06 -16.35
C ALA A 102 13.04 14.38 -15.09
N LYS A 103 13.55 15.31 -14.28
CA LYS A 103 13.04 15.64 -12.95
C LYS A 103 11.55 15.98 -12.91
N ASP A 104 11.08 16.85 -13.81
CA ASP A 104 9.67 17.23 -13.85
C ASP A 104 8.75 16.06 -14.22
N ALA A 105 9.25 15.12 -15.04
CA ALA A 105 8.53 13.89 -15.35
C ALA A 105 8.50 12.95 -14.14
N ALA A 106 9.62 12.81 -13.43
CA ALA A 106 9.69 12.03 -12.20
C ALA A 106 8.74 12.60 -11.13
N LEU A 107 8.75 13.91 -10.89
CA LEU A 107 7.86 14.56 -9.93
C LEU A 107 6.39 14.30 -10.24
N ARG A 108 5.96 14.50 -11.48
CA ARG A 108 4.56 14.23 -11.88
C ARG A 108 4.19 12.75 -11.72
N ALA A 109 5.12 11.84 -12.04
CA ALA A 109 4.89 10.41 -11.90
C ALA A 109 4.75 9.97 -10.43
N VAL A 110 5.57 10.54 -9.54
CA VAL A 110 5.45 10.33 -8.08
C VAL A 110 4.14 10.91 -7.55
N GLU A 111 3.75 12.13 -7.95
CA GLU A 111 2.48 12.73 -7.53
C GLU A 111 1.26 11.90 -7.96
N LEU A 112 1.30 11.37 -9.20
CA LEU A 112 0.27 10.48 -9.69
C LEU A 112 0.24 9.16 -8.89
N LEU A 113 1.39 8.54 -8.65
CA LEU A 113 1.47 7.31 -7.87
C LEU A 113 0.95 7.51 -6.44
N ALA A 114 1.35 8.59 -5.77
CA ALA A 114 0.88 8.92 -4.42
C ALA A 114 -0.65 9.08 -4.37
N SER A 115 -1.25 9.75 -5.36
CA SER A 115 -2.70 9.92 -5.45
C SER A 115 -3.45 8.60 -5.68
N LEU A 116 -2.92 7.75 -6.57
CA LEU A 116 -3.47 6.41 -6.82
C LEU A 116 -3.35 5.52 -5.57
N PHE A 117 -2.20 5.58 -4.89
CA PHE A 117 -1.97 4.81 -3.67
C PHE A 117 -2.91 5.24 -2.55
N ALA A 118 -3.07 6.53 -2.29
CA ALA A 118 -4.02 7.04 -1.28
C ALA A 118 -5.47 6.59 -1.52
N THR A 119 -5.89 6.50 -2.79
CA THR A 119 -7.22 5.98 -3.14
C THR A 119 -7.33 4.49 -2.84
N HIS A 120 -6.27 3.73 -3.08
CA HIS A 120 -6.18 2.31 -2.82
C HIS A 120 -6.16 2.00 -1.32
N GLU A 121 -5.38 2.73 -0.52
CA GLU A 121 -5.31 2.57 0.93
C GLU A 121 -6.70 2.66 1.56
N VAL A 122 -7.48 3.69 1.20
CA VAL A 122 -8.85 3.87 1.70
C VAL A 122 -9.75 2.71 1.32
N ALA A 123 -9.66 2.23 0.08
CA ALA A 123 -10.49 1.13 -0.40
C ALA A 123 -10.13 -0.19 0.29
N GLU A 124 -8.84 -0.44 0.49
CA GLU A 124 -8.34 -1.63 1.16
C GLU A 124 -8.71 -1.63 2.65
N GLU A 125 -8.39 -0.55 3.37
CA GLU A 125 -8.66 -0.45 4.81
C GLU A 125 -10.16 -0.61 5.11
N GLN A 126 -11.03 -0.02 4.29
CA GLN A 126 -12.48 -0.22 4.41
C GLN A 126 -12.92 -1.67 4.19
N MET A 127 -12.27 -2.39 3.27
CA MET A 127 -12.56 -3.79 3.03
C MET A 127 -12.10 -4.64 4.23
N LEU A 128 -10.86 -4.45 4.67
CA LEU A 128 -10.28 -5.20 5.79
C LEU A 128 -11.05 -4.94 7.09
N GLN A 129 -11.46 -3.70 7.33
CA GLN A 129 -12.29 -3.35 8.49
C GLN A 129 -13.62 -4.10 8.49
N LYS A 130 -14.28 -4.25 7.33
CA LYS A 130 -15.53 -5.03 7.23
C LYS A 130 -15.28 -6.51 7.54
N ILE A 131 -14.20 -7.08 7.00
CA ILE A 131 -13.81 -8.47 7.27
C ILE A 131 -13.55 -8.67 8.77
N ASP A 132 -12.81 -7.76 9.41
CA ASP A 132 -12.52 -7.85 10.85
C ASP A 132 -13.81 -7.76 11.68
N GLN A 133 -14.77 -6.91 11.31
CA GLN A 133 -16.08 -6.82 11.96
C GLN A 133 -16.89 -8.12 11.81
N GLU A 134 -16.90 -8.72 10.62
CA GLU A 134 -17.55 -10.02 10.37
C GLU A 134 -16.94 -11.12 11.25
N VAL A 135 -15.62 -11.18 11.33
CA VAL A 135 -14.89 -12.16 12.18
C VAL A 135 -15.24 -11.99 13.65
N VAL A 136 -15.34 -10.76 14.14
CA VAL A 136 -15.74 -10.49 15.53
C VAL A 136 -17.18 -10.92 15.78
N ALA A 137 -18.10 -10.61 14.86
CA ALA A 137 -19.51 -10.98 14.97
C ALA A 137 -19.73 -12.50 15.00
N GLU A 138 -19.00 -13.26 14.16
CA GLU A 138 -19.02 -14.73 14.14
C GLU A 138 -18.46 -15.35 15.42
N GLY A 139 -17.53 -14.67 16.09
CA GLY A 139 -16.90 -15.12 17.33
C GLY A 139 -17.69 -14.83 18.61
N MET A 140 -18.76 -14.02 18.54
CA MET A 140 -19.62 -13.75 19.70
C MET A 140 -20.69 -14.86 19.83
N PRO A 141 -20.73 -15.63 20.93
CA PRO A 141 -21.79 -16.62 21.12
C PRO A 141 -23.15 -15.91 21.17
N SER A 142 -24.10 -16.40 20.37
CA SER A 142 -25.49 -15.94 20.40
C SER A 142 -26.00 -16.10 21.83
N ALA A 143 -26.31 -14.97 22.50
CA ALA A 143 -27.04 -14.99 23.76
C ALA A 143 -28.45 -15.51 23.45
N GLY A 144 -28.66 -16.80 23.74
CA GLY A 144 -29.99 -17.42 23.74
C GLY A 144 -30.85 -16.90 24.88
#